data_AF-A0A843GWR2-F1
#
_entry.id   AF-A0A843GWR2-F1
#
_cell.length_a   1.000
_cell.length_b   1.000
_cell.length_c   1.000
_cell.angle_alpha   90.00
_cell.angle_beta   90.00
_cell.angle_gamma   90.00
#
_symmetry.space_group_name_H-M   'P 1'
#
loop_
_entity.id
_entity.type
_entity.pdbx_description
1 polymer ?
#
loop_
_entity_poly.entity_id
_entity_poly.type
_entity_poly.pdbx_seq_one_letter_code
_entity_poly.pdbx_strand_id
1 'polypeptide(L)'
;MTIRQVIKLMQSVGYDVSFYVRKDGGIRITKINGTSFTGSKGNIRAREIVGEKLSEARSRQLKKLETPKGKGNYNKRRKKKLSTSVEKEIARLQRLRRQRIKKTGEDIGMVSKRNYRYVLEHYGKKEADRLLREAELYLRGIAYTENINALIGRIKSDADKISKDEKALVQEIIDKLESMKGILKESTLSKILEEKGALYRWENKVIDTRQFHSEIMNLLNTN
;
A
#
# COMPACT_ATOMS: atom_id res chain seq x y z
N MET A 1 -9.82 -11.99 5.02
CA MET A 1 -9.29 -12.42 6.34
C MET A 1 -10.14 -11.81 7.45
N THR A 2 -10.39 -12.63 8.47
CA THR A 2 -11.08 -12.21 9.69
C THR A 2 -10.19 -11.27 10.52
N ILE A 3 -10.78 -10.44 11.38
CA ILE A 3 -9.99 -9.58 12.28
C ILE A 3 -9.05 -10.39 13.17
N ARG A 4 -9.44 -11.61 13.54
CA ARG A 4 -8.60 -12.48 14.35
C ARG A 4 -7.31 -12.88 13.64
N GLN A 5 -7.40 -13.19 12.36
CA GLN A 5 -6.24 -13.51 11.53
C GLN A 5 -5.39 -12.25 11.24
N VAL A 6 -6.01 -11.08 11.05
CA VAL A 6 -5.30 -9.78 10.94
C VAL A 6 -4.44 -9.52 12.20
N ILE A 7 -5.01 -9.71 13.39
CA ILE A 7 -4.29 -9.54 14.65
C ILE A 7 -3.09 -10.48 14.74
N LYS A 8 -3.28 -11.76 14.41
CA LYS A 8 -2.19 -12.76 14.44
C LYS A 8 -1.05 -12.38 13.49
N LEU A 9 -1.38 -11.94 12.28
CA LEU A 9 -0.38 -11.51 11.30
C LEU A 9 0.36 -10.24 11.74
N MET A 10 -0.32 -9.30 12.37
CA MET A 10 0.36 -8.13 12.95
C MET A 10 1.32 -8.52 14.08
N GLN A 11 0.89 -9.41 14.97
CA GLN A 11 1.70 -9.89 16.08
C GLN A 11 2.93 -10.68 15.58
N SER A 12 2.79 -11.48 14.52
CA SER A 12 3.93 -12.20 13.94
C SER A 12 4.95 -11.28 13.28
N VAL A 13 4.55 -10.08 12.86
CA VAL A 13 5.44 -9.03 12.32
C VAL A 13 5.99 -8.11 13.42
N GLY A 14 5.73 -8.42 14.69
CA GLY A 14 6.29 -7.70 15.85
C GLY A 14 5.48 -6.47 16.28
N TYR A 15 4.24 -6.32 15.83
CA TYR A 15 3.34 -5.29 16.37
C TYR A 15 2.72 -5.74 17.69
N ASP A 16 2.73 -4.86 18.69
CA ASP A 16 1.96 -5.02 19.92
C ASP A 16 0.50 -4.63 19.65
N VAL A 17 -0.41 -5.61 19.70
CA VAL A 17 -1.83 -5.42 19.37
C VAL A 17 -2.71 -5.85 20.54
N SER A 18 -3.47 -4.90 21.09
CA SER A 18 -4.51 -5.17 22.09
C SER A 18 -5.89 -5.11 21.45
N PHE A 19 -6.79 -6.00 21.86
CA PHE A 19 -8.16 -6.06 21.34
C PHE A 19 -9.15 -6.51 22.42
N TYR A 20 -10.44 -6.26 22.20
CA TYR A 20 -11.53 -6.78 23.02
C TYR A 20 -12.53 -7.56 22.16
N VAL A 21 -13.15 -8.56 22.76
CA VAL A 21 -14.23 -9.36 22.14
C VAL A 21 -15.56 -8.86 22.70
N ARG A 22 -16.48 -8.51 21.80
CA ARG A 22 -17.83 -8.08 22.16
C ARG A 22 -18.70 -9.29 22.55
N LYS A 23 -19.82 -9.04 23.23
CA LYS A 23 -20.81 -10.07 23.60
C LYS A 23 -21.39 -10.83 22.39
N ASP A 24 -21.42 -10.20 21.21
CA ASP A 24 -21.85 -10.80 19.94
C ASP A 24 -20.72 -11.58 19.22
N GLY A 25 -19.57 -11.79 19.87
CA GLY A 25 -18.41 -12.47 19.31
C GLY A 25 -17.54 -11.60 18.38
N GLY A 26 -17.93 -10.36 18.10
CA GLY A 26 -17.16 -9.45 17.25
C GLY A 26 -15.89 -8.94 17.92
N ILE A 27 -14.74 -8.99 17.23
CA ILE A 27 -13.45 -8.52 17.75
C ILE A 27 -13.22 -7.05 17.37
N ARG A 28 -12.75 -6.23 18.32
CA ARG A 28 -12.31 -4.84 18.11
C ARG A 28 -10.93 -4.60 18.67
N ILE A 29 -10.02 -4.17 17.81
CA ILE A 29 -8.66 -3.76 18.17
C ILE A 29 -8.72 -2.39 18.84
N THR A 30 -8.17 -2.33 20.05
CA THR A 30 -8.15 -1.16 20.93
C THR A 30 -6.80 -0.48 20.95
N LYS A 31 -5.70 -1.20 20.66
CA LYS A 31 -4.34 -0.65 20.69
C LYS A 31 -3.44 -1.33 19.65
N ILE A 32 -2.57 -0.55 19.01
CA ILE A 32 -1.49 -1.02 18.12
C ILE A 32 -0.23 -0.21 18.44
N ASN A 33 0.87 -0.85 18.84
CA ASN A 33 2.17 -0.23 19.20
C ASN A 33 2.01 1.01 20.10
N GLY A 34 1.32 0.85 21.23
CA GLY A 34 1.12 1.97 22.15
C GLY A 34 0.01 2.96 21.75
N THR A 35 -0.45 2.97 20.50
CA THR A 35 -1.50 3.90 20.02
C THR A 35 -2.89 3.32 20.25
N SER A 36 -3.74 4.05 20.96
CA SER A 36 -5.13 3.61 21.26
C SER A 36 -6.12 4.05 20.18
N PHE A 37 -7.13 3.20 19.93
CA PHE A 37 -8.16 3.40 18.92
C PHE A 37 -9.55 3.19 19.52
N THR A 38 -10.50 4.03 19.08
CA THR A 38 -11.91 3.94 19.50
C THR A 38 -12.77 3.32 18.39
N GLY A 39 -13.68 2.41 18.75
CA GLY A 39 -14.68 1.85 17.83
C GLY A 39 -14.07 0.93 16.76
N SER A 40 -14.50 1.08 15.51
CA SER A 40 -14.02 0.27 14.37
C SER A 40 -12.65 0.71 13.83
N LYS A 41 -12.09 1.83 14.32
CA LYS A 41 -10.86 2.44 13.77
C LYS A 41 -9.63 1.54 13.93
N GLY A 42 -9.49 0.81 15.03
CA GLY A 42 -8.37 -0.11 15.22
C GLY A 42 -8.41 -1.28 14.24
N ASN A 43 -9.60 -1.82 13.97
CA ASN A 43 -9.79 -2.88 12.97
C ASN A 43 -9.48 -2.42 11.55
N ILE A 44 -9.84 -1.17 11.22
CA ILE A 44 -9.50 -0.58 9.92
C ILE A 44 -7.99 -0.40 9.85
N ARG A 45 -7.36 0.22 10.85
CA ARG A 45 -5.92 0.42 10.91
C ARG A 45 -5.12 -0.88 10.86
N ALA A 46 -5.62 -1.93 11.49
CA ALA A 46 -4.99 -3.24 11.46
C ALA A 46 -5.08 -3.88 10.07
N ARG A 47 -6.24 -3.78 9.42
CA ARG A 47 -6.39 -4.24 8.03
C ARG A 47 -5.56 -3.41 7.04
N GLU A 48 -5.41 -2.10 7.28
CA GLU A 48 -4.48 -1.21 6.54
C GLU A 48 -3.04 -1.73 6.66
N ILE A 49 -2.60 -2.03 7.88
CA ILE A 49 -1.23 -2.53 8.15
C ILE A 49 -0.99 -3.89 7.48
N VAL A 50 -2.02 -4.72 7.42
CA VAL A 50 -1.92 -6.09 6.90
C VAL A 50 -2.27 -6.20 5.40
N GLY A 51 -2.75 -5.13 4.78
CA GLY A 51 -2.97 -5.04 3.33
C GLY A 51 -4.19 -5.78 2.80
N GLU A 52 -5.22 -6.01 3.63
CA GLU A 52 -6.22 -7.05 3.37
C GLU A 52 -7.59 -6.56 2.88
N LYS A 53 -7.61 -5.42 2.19
CA LYS A 53 -8.69 -5.08 1.27
C LYS A 53 -8.11 -4.50 -0.02
N LEU A 54 -8.34 -5.23 -1.11
CA LEU A 54 -8.51 -4.70 -2.47
C LEU A 54 -9.23 -3.33 -2.39
N SER A 55 -8.63 -2.26 -2.92
CA SER A 55 -9.18 -0.88 -2.97
C SER A 55 -8.81 0.14 -1.86
N GLU A 56 -7.62 0.08 -1.24
CA GLU A 56 -7.10 1.21 -0.44
C GLU A 56 -6.46 2.35 -1.29
N ALA A 57 -6.74 2.36 -2.58
CA ALA A 57 -6.62 3.53 -3.44
C ALA A 57 -7.73 4.60 -3.22
N ARG A 58 -8.90 4.32 -2.60
CA ARG A 58 -9.95 5.37 -2.41
C ARG A 58 -9.85 6.20 -1.13
N SER A 59 -9.25 5.68 -0.06
CA SER A 59 -9.31 6.30 1.28
C SER A 59 -8.29 7.45 1.47
N ARG A 60 -7.07 7.35 0.92
CA ARG A 60 -6.14 8.51 0.84
C ARG A 60 -6.60 9.57 -0.16
N GLN A 61 -7.50 9.23 -1.07
CA GLN A 61 -8.09 10.17 -2.00
C GLN A 61 -9.20 11.07 -1.38
N LEU A 62 -9.76 10.79 -0.19
CA LEU A 62 -10.81 11.63 0.41
C LEU A 62 -10.55 12.17 1.83
N LYS A 63 -9.67 11.58 2.65
CA LYS A 63 -9.59 11.97 4.09
C LYS A 63 -8.55 13.02 4.51
N LYS A 64 -7.59 13.45 3.67
CA LYS A 64 -6.59 14.49 4.06
C LYS A 64 -6.21 15.49 2.96
N LEU A 65 -7.12 15.77 2.02
CA LEU A 65 -7.09 16.98 1.19
C LEU A 65 -8.21 17.97 1.50
N GLU A 66 -9.05 17.70 2.50
CA GLU A 66 -9.52 18.80 3.33
C GLU A 66 -8.31 19.25 4.14
N THR A 67 -7.76 20.43 3.79
CA THR A 67 -6.98 21.27 4.70
C THR A 67 -7.41 20.98 6.14
N PRO A 68 -6.50 20.74 7.10
CA PRO A 68 -6.93 20.63 8.50
C PRO A 68 -7.78 21.85 8.76
N LYS A 69 -9.08 21.69 9.10
CA LYS A 69 -10.03 22.76 9.47
C LYS A 69 -9.62 23.37 10.82
N GLY A 70 -8.32 23.62 11.02
CA GLY A 70 -7.83 24.41 12.14
C GLY A 70 -8.22 25.86 11.94
N LYS A 71 -9.01 26.40 12.87
CA LYS A 71 -9.40 27.82 12.93
C LYS A 71 -8.18 28.75 13.05
N GLY A 72 -7.41 28.90 11.98
CA GLY A 72 -6.16 29.63 11.96
C GLY A 72 -5.83 30.16 10.57
N ASN A 73 -6.17 31.44 10.34
CA ASN A 73 -5.64 32.32 9.29
C ASN A 73 -5.23 31.66 7.96
N TYR A 74 -6.19 31.08 7.22
CA TYR A 74 -5.97 30.47 5.90
C TYR A 74 -5.60 31.45 4.78
N ASN A 75 -5.63 32.75 5.03
CA ASN A 75 -5.38 33.79 4.02
C ASN A 75 -3.92 34.27 3.93
N LYS A 76 -2.98 33.68 4.68
CA LYS A 76 -1.57 33.89 4.34
C LYS A 76 -1.26 33.16 3.04
N ARG A 77 -1.32 33.89 1.92
CA ARG A 77 -0.76 33.47 0.62
C ARG A 77 0.60 32.82 0.91
N ARG A 78 0.71 31.50 0.75
CA ARG A 78 1.98 30.78 0.90
C ARG A 78 2.86 31.16 -0.29
N LYS A 79 3.60 32.26 -0.13
CA LYS A 79 4.32 33.00 -1.18
C LYS A 79 5.67 32.38 -1.56
N LYS A 80 6.18 31.37 -0.83
CA LYS A 80 7.48 30.78 -1.15
C LYS A 80 7.42 30.14 -2.54
N LYS A 81 8.21 30.68 -3.47
CA LYS A 81 8.34 30.14 -4.83
C LYS A 81 8.91 28.72 -4.72
N LEU A 82 8.32 27.79 -5.46
CA LEU A 82 8.91 26.46 -5.63
C LEU A 82 10.08 26.58 -6.61
N SER A 83 11.03 25.65 -6.53
CA SER A 83 12.08 25.58 -7.53
C SER A 83 11.48 25.26 -8.90
N THR A 84 12.11 25.75 -9.97
CA THR A 84 11.70 25.49 -11.36
C THR A 84 11.62 24.00 -11.67
N SER A 85 12.51 23.17 -11.11
CA SER A 85 12.47 21.71 -11.23
C SER A 85 11.18 21.10 -10.68
N VAL A 86 10.78 21.46 -9.45
CA VAL A 86 9.56 20.95 -8.83
C VAL A 86 8.31 21.40 -9.59
N GLU A 87 8.29 22.64 -10.10
CA GLU A 87 7.16 23.12 -10.88
C GLU A 87 7.00 22.39 -12.21
N LYS A 88 8.12 22.11 -12.90
CA LYS A 88 8.13 21.29 -14.13
C LYS A 88 7.61 19.87 -13.84
N GLU A 89 8.02 19.30 -12.70
CA GLU A 89 7.61 17.97 -12.30
C GLU A 89 6.11 17.87 -11.99
N ILE A 90 5.56 18.83 -11.23
CA ILE A 90 4.12 18.91 -10.99
C ILE A 90 3.35 19.05 -12.32
N ALA A 91 3.83 19.88 -13.25
CA ALA A 91 3.20 20.03 -14.56
C ALA A 91 3.24 18.74 -15.38
N ARG A 92 4.35 17.99 -15.32
CA ARG A 92 4.48 16.67 -15.96
C ARG A 92 3.47 15.68 -15.41
N LEU A 93 3.35 15.57 -14.09
CA LEU A 93 2.36 14.69 -13.43
C LEU A 93 0.93 15.07 -13.79
N GLN A 94 0.62 16.37 -13.88
CA GLN A 94 -0.70 16.82 -14.34
C GLN A 94 -1.01 16.41 -15.79
N ARG A 95 -0.01 16.39 -16.69
CA ARG A 95 -0.19 15.89 -18.06
C ARG A 95 -0.44 14.38 -18.08
N LEU A 96 0.36 13.61 -17.34
CA LEU A 96 0.17 12.15 -17.20
C LEU A 96 -1.23 11.82 -16.64
N ARG A 97 -1.69 12.60 -15.65
CA ARG A 97 -3.04 12.48 -15.11
C ARG A 97 -4.12 12.66 -16.18
N ARG A 98 -4.04 13.71 -17.01
CA ARG A 98 -5.00 13.91 -18.10
C ARG A 98 -5.02 12.75 -19.09
N GLN A 99 -3.86 12.20 -19.42
CA GLN A 99 -3.76 11.03 -20.29
C GLN A 99 -4.42 9.81 -19.65
N ARG A 100 -4.16 9.57 -18.36
CA ARG A 100 -4.78 8.47 -17.63
C ARG A 100 -6.29 8.61 -17.52
N ILE A 101 -6.81 9.80 -17.23
CA ILE A 101 -8.25 10.08 -17.18
C ILE A 101 -8.90 9.74 -18.52
N LYS A 102 -8.29 10.17 -19.63
CA LYS A 102 -8.78 9.83 -20.98
C LYS A 102 -8.85 8.32 -21.21
N LYS A 103 -7.92 7.56 -20.65
CA LYS A 103 -7.84 6.09 -20.81
C LYS A 103 -8.76 5.32 -19.87
N THR A 104 -8.92 5.79 -18.63
CA THR A 104 -9.53 5.01 -17.53
C THR A 104 -10.84 5.61 -17.02
N GLY A 105 -11.13 6.87 -17.33
CA GLY A 105 -12.25 7.63 -16.75
C GLY A 105 -12.04 8.06 -15.30
N GLU A 106 -10.95 7.66 -14.65
CA GLU A 106 -10.73 7.88 -13.22
C GLU A 106 -9.93 9.16 -12.92
N ASP A 107 -10.54 10.09 -12.18
CA ASP A 107 -9.96 11.40 -11.83
C ASP A 107 -9.13 11.37 -10.53
N ILE A 108 -8.11 10.50 -10.48
CA ILE A 108 -7.33 10.20 -9.26
C ILE A 108 -5.88 10.74 -9.36
N GLY A 109 -5.20 10.90 -8.22
CA GLY A 109 -3.75 11.20 -8.17
C GLY A 109 -3.37 12.67 -8.42
N MET A 110 -4.26 13.62 -8.10
CA MET A 110 -3.96 15.04 -8.30
C MET A 110 -2.89 15.54 -7.31
N VAL A 111 -1.73 15.95 -7.84
CA VAL A 111 -0.75 16.75 -7.09
C VAL A 111 -0.82 18.20 -7.55
N SER A 112 -1.01 19.11 -6.58
CA SER A 112 -1.04 20.55 -6.80
C SER A 112 0.15 21.23 -6.13
N LYS A 113 0.55 22.40 -6.66
CA LYS A 113 1.57 23.26 -6.03
C LYS A 113 1.22 23.57 -4.57
N ARG A 114 -0.07 23.74 -4.27
CA ARG A 114 -0.59 24.01 -2.92
C ARG A 114 -0.35 22.82 -1.98
N ASN A 115 -0.66 21.60 -2.44
CA ASN A 115 -0.46 20.39 -1.66
C ASN A 115 1.04 20.15 -1.37
N TYR A 116 1.88 20.27 -2.41
CA TYR A 116 3.33 20.11 -2.24
C TYR A 116 3.91 21.13 -1.25
N ARG A 117 3.55 22.42 -1.36
CA ARG A 117 3.97 23.45 -0.39
C ARG A 117 3.54 23.12 1.03
N TYR A 118 2.31 22.63 1.20
CA TYR A 118 1.82 22.22 2.51
C TYR A 118 2.67 21.12 3.11
N VAL A 119 2.95 20.08 2.34
CA VAL A 119 3.76 18.96 2.82
C VAL A 119 5.19 19.38 3.11
N LEU A 120 5.78 20.19 2.23
CA LEU A 120 7.13 20.72 2.39
C LEU A 120 7.27 21.56 3.66
N GLU A 121 6.31 22.43 3.95
CA GLU A 121 6.32 23.31 5.12
C GLU A 121 6.11 22.56 6.44
N HIS A 122 5.27 21.51 6.46
CA HIS A 122 4.82 20.87 7.69
C HIS A 122 5.53 19.54 7.99
N TYR A 123 5.98 18.83 6.96
CA TYR A 123 6.61 17.51 7.08
C TYR A 123 8.00 17.45 6.43
N GLY A 124 8.45 18.54 5.79
CA GLY A 124 9.78 18.65 5.20
C GLY A 124 9.89 18.08 3.78
N LYS A 125 11.09 18.22 3.23
CA LYS A 125 11.40 17.93 1.81
C LYS A 125 11.22 16.45 1.45
N LYS A 126 11.67 15.53 2.32
CA LYS A 126 11.60 14.08 2.09
C LYS A 126 10.15 13.62 1.83
N GLU A 127 9.21 14.10 2.63
CA GLU A 127 7.79 13.77 2.49
C GLU A 127 7.16 14.43 1.27
N ALA A 128 7.58 15.66 0.93
CA ALA A 128 7.09 16.34 -0.27
C ALA A 128 7.56 15.63 -1.56
N ASP A 129 8.80 15.16 -1.59
CA ASP A 129 9.34 14.41 -2.73
C ASP A 129 8.73 13.00 -2.81
N ARG A 130 8.42 12.38 -1.66
CA ARG A 130 7.67 11.13 -1.58
C ARG A 130 6.28 11.26 -2.21
N LEU A 131 5.57 12.36 -1.94
CA LEU A 131 4.26 12.66 -2.56
C LEU A 131 4.33 12.69 -4.10
N LEU A 132 5.37 13.32 -4.67
CA LEU A 132 5.54 13.36 -6.13
C LEU A 132 5.79 11.97 -6.71
N ARG A 133 6.66 11.19 -6.06
CA ARG A 133 6.97 9.82 -6.48
C ARG A 133 5.74 8.91 -6.41
N GLU A 134 4.99 8.96 -5.31
CA GLU A 134 3.78 8.16 -5.13
C GLU A 134 2.72 8.49 -6.20
N ALA A 135 2.60 9.78 -6.58
CA ALA A 135 1.70 10.20 -7.65
C ALA A 135 2.17 9.71 -9.02
N GLU A 136 3.47 9.72 -9.31
CA GLU A 136 4.00 9.16 -10.56
C GLU A 136 3.70 7.68 -10.70
N LEU A 137 4.04 6.88 -9.69
CA LEU A 137 3.83 5.43 -9.69
C LEU A 137 2.35 5.11 -9.91
N TYR A 138 1.48 5.80 -9.16
CA TYR A 138 0.04 5.69 -9.34
C TYR A 138 -0.36 5.96 -10.78
N LEU A 139 0.04 7.11 -11.35
CA LEU A 139 -0.37 7.55 -12.67
C LEU A 139 0.13 6.60 -13.79
N ARG A 140 1.29 5.97 -13.60
CA ARG A 140 1.82 4.94 -14.50
C ARG A 140 1.19 3.55 -14.28
N GLY A 141 0.45 3.35 -13.19
CA GLY A 141 -0.13 2.04 -12.84
C GLY A 141 0.90 1.05 -12.31
N ILE A 142 2.00 1.58 -11.78
CA ILE A 142 3.09 0.80 -11.18
C ILE A 142 2.78 0.64 -9.69
N ALA A 143 3.03 -0.55 -9.16
CA ALA A 143 2.85 -0.89 -7.77
C ALA A 143 3.80 -0.12 -6.86
N TYR A 144 3.31 0.25 -5.67
CA TYR A 144 4.12 0.86 -4.64
C TYR A 144 5.17 -0.12 -4.10
N THR A 145 6.39 0.35 -3.89
CA THR A 145 7.49 -0.47 -3.37
C THR A 145 7.15 -1.07 -2.00
N GLU A 146 6.42 -0.32 -1.18
CA GLU A 146 5.93 -0.76 0.13
C GLU A 146 4.99 -1.96 0.01
N ASN A 147 4.13 -1.99 -1.01
CA ASN A 147 3.21 -3.12 -1.22
C ASN A 147 3.98 -4.37 -1.68
N ILE A 148 5.01 -4.20 -2.51
CA ILE A 148 5.89 -5.29 -2.94
C ILE A 148 6.66 -5.84 -1.72
N ASN A 149 7.20 -4.96 -0.87
CA ASN A 149 7.89 -5.36 0.36
C ASN A 149 6.95 -6.12 1.32
N ALA A 150 5.69 -5.69 1.45
CA ALA A 150 4.70 -6.38 2.26
C ALA A 150 4.39 -7.79 1.72
N LEU A 151 4.24 -7.93 0.39
CA LEU A 151 4.09 -9.22 -0.27
C LEU A 151 5.29 -10.13 0.01
N ILE A 152 6.51 -9.63 -0.19
CA ILE A 152 7.75 -10.38 0.10
C ILE A 152 7.78 -10.82 1.57
N GLY A 153 7.41 -9.93 2.50
CA GLY A 153 7.36 -10.26 3.92
C GLY A 153 6.39 -11.41 4.24
N ARG A 154 5.22 -11.43 3.60
CA ARG A 154 4.26 -12.55 3.74
C ARG A 154 4.82 -13.85 3.19
N ILE A 155 5.35 -13.81 1.97
CA ILE A 155 5.96 -14.97 1.32
C ILE A 155 7.08 -15.55 2.20
N LYS A 156 7.97 -14.70 2.74
CA LYS A 156 9.04 -15.13 3.66
C LYS A 156 8.49 -15.81 4.91
N SER A 157 7.46 -15.22 5.52
CA SER A 157 6.84 -15.77 6.74
C SER A 157 6.23 -17.16 6.55
N ASP A 158 5.72 -17.47 5.37
CA ASP A 158 5.16 -18.79 5.07
C ASP A 158 6.21 -19.77 4.52
N ALA A 159 7.27 -19.25 3.88
CA ALA A 159 8.43 -20.04 3.48
C ALA A 159 9.14 -20.71 4.67
N ASP A 160 9.05 -20.16 5.87
CA ASP A 160 9.65 -20.80 7.04
C ASP A 160 9.01 -22.16 7.40
N LYS A 161 7.79 -22.43 6.90
CA LYS A 161 6.98 -23.60 7.23
C LYS A 161 7.10 -24.74 6.21
N ILE A 162 7.88 -24.58 5.15
CA ILE A 162 8.00 -25.54 4.04
C ILE A 162 9.37 -26.23 4.00
N SER A 163 9.50 -27.27 3.19
CA SER A 163 10.73 -28.05 3.04
C SER A 163 11.87 -27.25 2.41
N LYS A 164 13.13 -27.66 2.63
CA LYS A 164 14.32 -26.93 2.15
C LYS A 164 14.34 -26.75 0.62
N ASP A 165 13.89 -27.75 -0.13
CA ASP A 165 13.83 -27.71 -1.59
C ASP A 165 12.75 -26.72 -2.09
N GLU A 166 11.62 -26.67 -1.39
CA GLU A 166 10.55 -25.71 -1.67
C GLU A 166 10.94 -24.27 -1.32
N LYS A 167 11.79 -24.07 -0.31
CA LYS A 167 12.32 -22.74 0.02
C LYS A 167 13.13 -22.13 -1.13
N ALA A 168 13.84 -22.94 -1.91
CA ALA A 168 14.58 -22.43 -3.08
C ALA A 168 13.65 -21.84 -4.14
N LEU A 169 12.52 -22.50 -4.42
CA LEU A 169 11.49 -21.99 -5.33
C LEU A 169 10.91 -20.67 -4.82
N VAL A 170 10.60 -20.61 -3.53
CA VAL A 170 10.06 -19.38 -2.93
C VAL A 170 11.08 -18.24 -2.94
N GLN A 171 12.36 -18.55 -2.75
CA GLN A 171 13.43 -17.55 -2.82
C GLN A 171 13.55 -16.94 -4.22
N GLU A 172 13.42 -17.73 -5.28
CA GLU A 172 13.43 -17.23 -6.66
C GLU A 172 12.29 -16.22 -6.90
N ILE A 173 11.10 -16.49 -6.37
CA ILE A 173 9.96 -15.55 -6.44
C ILE A 173 10.30 -14.23 -5.73
N ILE A 174 10.90 -14.32 -4.54
CA ILE A 174 11.29 -13.15 -3.75
C ILE A 174 12.31 -12.30 -4.53
N ASP A 175 13.36 -12.92 -5.06
CA ASP A 175 14.42 -12.23 -5.79
C ASP A 175 13.85 -11.54 -7.04
N LYS A 176 12.93 -12.22 -7.74
CA LYS A 176 12.22 -11.65 -8.89
C LYS A 176 11.38 -10.43 -8.46
N LEU A 177 10.58 -10.54 -7.40
CA LEU A 177 9.79 -9.42 -6.87
C LEU A 177 10.68 -8.22 -6.46
N GLU A 178 11.85 -8.49 -5.87
CA GLU A 178 12.82 -7.45 -5.52
C GLU A 178 13.37 -6.74 -6.75
N SER A 179 13.74 -7.49 -7.80
CA SER A 179 14.22 -6.92 -9.07
C SER A 179 13.17 -6.07 -9.79
N MET A 180 11.89 -6.33 -9.56
CA MET A 180 10.77 -5.64 -10.21
C MET A 180 10.25 -4.41 -9.44
N LYS A 181 10.88 -4.03 -8.33
CA LYS A 181 10.52 -2.83 -7.57
C LYS A 181 10.59 -1.58 -8.45
N GLY A 182 9.49 -0.84 -8.53
CA GLY A 182 9.39 0.39 -9.33
C GLY A 182 9.04 0.17 -10.80
N ILE A 183 8.82 -1.08 -11.24
CA ILE A 183 8.34 -1.40 -12.60
C ILE A 183 7.14 -2.37 -12.60
N LEU A 184 6.95 -3.15 -11.54
CA LEU A 184 5.82 -4.08 -11.41
C LEU A 184 4.48 -3.35 -11.54
N LYS A 185 3.56 -3.85 -12.38
CA LYS A 185 2.22 -3.25 -12.51
C LYS A 185 1.34 -3.58 -11.30
N GLU A 186 0.56 -2.60 -10.84
CA GLU A 186 -0.41 -2.77 -9.73
C GLU A 186 -1.46 -3.85 -10.03
N SER A 187 -1.85 -3.99 -11.31
CA SER A 187 -2.76 -5.06 -11.75
C SER A 187 -2.17 -6.45 -11.54
N THR A 188 -0.86 -6.61 -11.74
CA THR A 188 -0.18 -7.89 -11.53
C THR A 188 -0.07 -8.20 -10.06
N LEU A 189 0.31 -7.19 -9.25
CA LEU A 189 0.33 -7.33 -7.79
C LEU A 189 -1.05 -7.69 -7.23
N SER A 190 -2.12 -7.11 -7.76
CA SER A 190 -3.51 -7.43 -7.36
C SER A 190 -3.85 -8.89 -7.65
N LYS A 191 -3.53 -9.42 -8.84
CA LYS A 191 -3.74 -10.84 -9.19
C LYS A 191 -3.03 -11.81 -8.24
N ILE A 192 -1.89 -11.41 -7.68
CA ILE A 192 -1.14 -12.21 -6.70
C ILE A 192 -1.87 -12.23 -5.34
N LEU A 193 -2.37 -11.07 -4.91
CA LEU A 193 -2.89 -10.83 -3.56
C LEU A 193 -4.39 -11.11 -3.36
N GLU A 194 -5.18 -11.17 -4.44
CA GLU A 194 -6.63 -11.36 -4.36
C GLU A 194 -7.04 -12.63 -3.60
N GLU A 195 -8.29 -12.69 -3.12
CA GLU A 195 -8.84 -13.82 -2.34
C GLU A 195 -8.90 -15.15 -3.14
N LYS A 196 -8.69 -15.09 -4.46
CA LYS A 196 -8.46 -16.25 -5.34
C LYS A 196 -7.08 -16.26 -5.98
N GLY A 197 -6.22 -15.33 -5.58
CA GLY A 197 -4.86 -15.15 -6.06
C GLY A 197 -3.95 -16.28 -5.62
N ALA A 198 -2.82 -16.42 -6.32
CA ALA A 198 -1.87 -17.48 -6.09
C ALA A 198 -1.37 -17.53 -4.64
N LEU A 199 -1.14 -16.36 -4.00
CA LEU A 199 -0.70 -16.32 -2.59
C LEU A 199 -1.77 -16.89 -1.64
N TYR A 200 -3.02 -16.44 -1.77
CA TYR A 200 -4.09 -16.93 -0.90
C TYR A 200 -4.29 -18.44 -1.04
N ARG A 201 -4.27 -18.96 -2.27
CA ARG A 201 -4.42 -20.40 -2.51
C ARG A 201 -3.27 -21.20 -1.92
N TRP A 202 -2.05 -20.70 -2.02
CA TRP A 202 -0.88 -21.35 -1.42
C TRP A 202 -0.91 -21.29 0.11
N GLU A 203 -1.21 -20.14 0.72
CA GLU A 203 -1.36 -19.97 2.18
C GLU A 203 -2.43 -20.91 2.78
N ASN A 204 -3.48 -21.21 2.01
CA ASN A 204 -4.57 -22.11 2.41
C ASN A 204 -4.38 -23.56 1.91
N LYS A 205 -3.21 -23.90 1.37
CA LYS A 205 -2.86 -25.24 0.87
C LYS A 205 -3.80 -25.78 -0.23
N VAL A 206 -4.42 -24.88 -0.98
CA VAL A 206 -5.25 -25.22 -2.16
C VAL A 206 -4.37 -25.60 -3.35
N ILE A 207 -3.17 -25.02 -3.43
CA ILE A 207 -2.14 -25.34 -4.42
C ILE A 207 -0.83 -25.65 -3.70
N ASP A 208 0.00 -26.50 -4.30
CA ASP A 208 1.34 -26.78 -3.77
C ASP A 208 2.36 -25.67 -4.12
N THR A 209 3.56 -25.76 -3.55
CA THR A 209 4.60 -24.74 -3.74
C THR A 209 5.09 -24.64 -5.19
N ARG A 210 5.09 -25.75 -5.95
CA ARG A 210 5.53 -25.76 -7.36
C ARG A 210 4.51 -25.07 -8.25
N GLN A 211 3.23 -25.35 -8.02
CA GLN A 211 2.14 -24.67 -8.71
C GLN A 211 2.11 -23.19 -8.36
N PHE A 212 2.28 -22.84 -7.09
CA PHE A 212 2.43 -21.44 -6.66
C PHE A 212 3.58 -20.73 -7.38
N HIS A 213 4.77 -21.35 -7.42
CA HIS A 213 5.93 -20.83 -8.14
C HIS A 213 5.65 -20.58 -9.62
N SER A 214 5.13 -21.59 -10.32
CA SER A 214 4.84 -21.48 -11.76
C SER A 214 3.83 -20.36 -12.05
N GLU A 215 2.75 -20.28 -11.27
CA GLU A 215 1.74 -19.24 -11.44
C GLU A 215 2.31 -17.83 -11.20
N ILE A 216 3.09 -17.64 -10.14
CA ILE A 216 3.70 -16.34 -9.84
C ILE A 216 4.73 -15.97 -10.90
N MET A 217 5.62 -16.88 -11.28
CA MET A 217 6.66 -16.57 -12.29
C MET A 217 6.03 -16.23 -13.64
N ASN A 218 4.94 -16.90 -14.04
CA ASN A 218 4.18 -16.53 -15.23
C ASN A 218 3.57 -15.12 -15.12
N LEU A 219 2.97 -14.77 -13.98
CA LEU A 219 2.46 -13.42 -13.74
C LEU A 219 3.57 -12.36 -13.78
N LEU A 220 4.74 -12.67 -13.21
CA LEU A 220 5.87 -11.73 -13.18
C LEU A 220 6.51 -11.54 -14.55
N ASN A 221 6.57 -12.58 -15.38
CA ASN A 221 7.15 -12.53 -16.74
C ASN A 221 6.21 -11.93 -17.80
N THR A 222 4.90 -11.84 -17.52
CA THR A 222 3.90 -11.23 -18.43
C THR A 222 3.65 -9.73 -18.17
N ASN A 223 4.45 -9.11 -17.29
CA ASN A 223 4.35 -7.67 -17.00
C ASN A 223 4.72 -6.77 -18.17
#